data_AF-A0A0G3GWH7-F1
#
_entry.id   AF-A0A0G3GWH7-F1
#
_cell.length_a   1.000
_cell.length_b   1.000
_cell.length_c   1.000
_cell.angle_alpha   90.00
_cell.angle_beta   90.00
_cell.angle_gamma   90.00
#
_symmetry.space_group_name_H-M   'P 1'
#
loop_
_entity.id
_entity.type
_entity.pdbx_description
1 polymer ?
#
loop_
_entity_poly.entity_id
_entity_poly.type
_entity_poly.pdbx_seq_one_letter_code
_entity_poly.pdbx_strand_id
1 'polypeptide(L)'
;MSVYAYDHASAEAAAEELHAVMGAIESTLSEMESDVSKLAAGWDGSEQELYRGVHGKWSAAAENIKGILGQVRAALDENTQAVSETRSRVSGSLSGQ
;
A
#
# COMPACT_ATOMS: atom_id res chain seq x y z
N MET A 1 -7.94 5.60 31.27
CA MET A 1 -6.82 4.73 30.87
C MET A 1 -7.09 3.96 29.56
N SER A 2 -8.26 4.09 28.92
CA SER A 2 -8.65 3.31 27.71
C SER A 2 -8.22 3.92 26.36
N VAL A 3 -7.91 5.23 26.31
CA VAL A 3 -7.56 5.93 25.05
C VAL A 3 -6.15 5.57 24.57
N TYR A 4 -5.24 5.21 25.48
CA TYR A 4 -3.83 4.95 25.13
C TYR A 4 -3.55 3.56 24.55
N ALA A 5 -4.41 2.56 24.84
CA ALA A 5 -4.30 1.22 24.26
C ALA A 5 -5.04 1.09 22.91
N TYR A 6 -5.96 2.03 22.64
CA TYR A 6 -6.81 2.05 21.45
C TYR A 6 -6.06 2.43 20.17
N ASP A 7 -4.86 3.01 20.26
CA ASP A 7 -4.15 3.57 19.11
C ASP A 7 -3.16 2.57 18.48
N HIS A 8 -2.32 1.92 19.30
CA HIS A 8 -1.26 1.01 18.81
C HIS A 8 -1.79 -0.24 18.11
N ALA A 9 -2.73 -0.96 18.76
CA ALA A 9 -3.29 -2.18 18.19
C ALA A 9 -4.06 -1.91 16.89
N SER A 10 -4.68 -0.73 16.78
CA SER A 10 -5.36 -0.29 15.57
C SER A 10 -4.39 0.13 14.47
N ALA A 11 -3.26 0.75 14.81
CA ALA A 11 -2.20 1.08 13.85
C ALA A 11 -1.52 -0.16 13.28
N GLU A 12 -1.19 -1.15 14.13
CA GLU A 12 -0.63 -2.44 13.67
C GLU A 12 -1.63 -3.20 12.78
N ALA A 13 -2.91 -3.26 13.17
CA ALA A 13 -3.94 -3.89 12.35
C ALA A 13 -4.10 -3.19 10.99
N ALA A 14 -4.08 -1.85 10.96
CA ALA A 14 -4.14 -1.09 9.72
C ALA A 14 -2.92 -1.34 8.83
N ALA A 15 -1.73 -1.49 9.40
CA ALA A 15 -0.51 -1.83 8.65
C ALA A 15 -0.59 -3.23 8.03
N GLU A 16 -1.08 -4.23 8.76
CA GLU A 16 -1.30 -5.58 8.23
C GLU A 16 -2.35 -5.61 7.12
N GLU A 17 -3.48 -4.92 7.30
CA GLU A 17 -4.52 -4.80 6.27
C GLU A 17 -3.98 -4.12 5.00
N LEU A 18 -3.18 -3.07 5.15
CA LEU A 18 -2.56 -2.40 4.01
C LEU A 18 -1.57 -3.29 3.28
N HIS A 19 -0.75 -4.06 3.99
CA HIS A 19 0.13 -5.06 3.36
C HIS A 19 -0.69 -6.10 2.58
N ALA A 20 -1.81 -6.57 3.13
CA ALA A 20 -2.70 -7.48 2.42
C ALA A 20 -3.31 -6.85 1.16
N VAL A 21 -3.76 -5.60 1.24
CA VAL A 21 -4.29 -4.85 0.09
C VAL A 21 -3.22 -4.62 -0.97
N MET A 22 -1.99 -4.28 -0.59
CA MET A 22 -0.85 -4.14 -1.50
C MET A 22 -0.57 -5.45 -2.24
N GLY A 23 -0.50 -6.57 -1.52
CA GLY A 23 -0.30 -7.88 -2.14
C GLY A 23 -1.44 -8.28 -3.09
N ALA A 24 -2.69 -7.97 -2.73
CA ALA A 24 -3.84 -8.21 -3.60
C ALA A 24 -3.76 -7.37 -4.89
N ILE A 25 -3.37 -6.10 -4.79
CA ILE A 25 -3.20 -5.21 -5.95
C ILE A 25 -2.08 -5.72 -6.85
N GLU A 26 -0.93 -6.12 -6.29
CA GLU A 26 0.16 -6.70 -7.07
C GLU A 26 -0.24 -7.99 -7.79
N SER A 27 -1.02 -8.86 -7.14
CA SER A 27 -1.57 -10.08 -7.76
C SER A 27 -2.50 -9.73 -8.91
N THR A 28 -3.46 -8.82 -8.70
CA THR A 28 -4.40 -8.40 -9.74
C THR A 28 -3.69 -7.75 -10.93
N LEU A 29 -2.65 -6.95 -10.67
CA LEU A 29 -1.82 -6.36 -11.74
C LEU A 29 -1.11 -7.43 -12.56
N SER A 30 -0.53 -8.44 -11.89
CA SER A 30 0.20 -9.53 -12.54
C SER A 30 -0.72 -10.43 -13.36
N GLU A 31 -1.90 -10.75 -12.82
CA GLU A 31 -2.94 -11.51 -13.52
C GLU A 31 -3.40 -10.77 -14.78
N MET A 32 -3.64 -9.47 -14.66
CA MET A 32 -4.08 -8.65 -15.78
C MET A 32 -3.01 -8.54 -16.86
N GLU A 33 -1.74 -8.35 -16.50
CA GLU A 33 -0.62 -8.36 -17.46
C GLU A 33 -0.54 -9.70 -18.21
N SER A 34 -0.71 -10.81 -17.49
CA SER A 34 -0.77 -12.15 -18.08
C SER A 34 -1.92 -12.27 -19.10
N ASP A 35 -3.12 -11.81 -18.74
CA ASP A 35 -4.29 -11.90 -19.61
C ASP A 35 -4.19 -10.99 -20.83
N VAL A 36 -3.68 -9.78 -20.63
CA VAL A 36 -3.41 -8.80 -21.67
C VAL A 36 -2.35 -9.36 -22.64
N SER A 37 -1.30 -10.02 -22.14
CA SER A 37 -0.31 -10.71 -22.99
C SER A 37 -0.90 -11.89 -23.77
N LYS A 38 -1.83 -12.66 -23.19
CA LYS A 38 -2.51 -13.77 -23.90
C LYS A 38 -3.42 -13.24 -25.00
N LEU A 39 -4.15 -12.17 -24.73
CA LEU A 39 -5.03 -11.52 -25.69
C LEU A 39 -4.23 -10.89 -26.85
N ALA A 40 -3.08 -10.28 -26.54
CA ALA A 40 -2.19 -9.72 -27.56
C ALA A 40 -1.65 -10.75 -28.55
N ALA A 41 -1.46 -12.01 -28.13
CA ALA A 41 -1.03 -13.08 -29.02
C ALA A 41 -2.08 -13.45 -30.09
N GLY A 42 -3.34 -13.03 -29.90
CA GLY A 42 -4.44 -13.29 -30.82
C GLY A 42 -4.88 -12.11 -31.68
N TRP A 43 -4.23 -10.94 -31.57
CA TRP A 43 -4.63 -9.72 -32.28
C TRP A 43 -3.67 -9.41 -33.44
N ASP A 44 -4.20 -9.03 -34.61
CA ASP A 44 -3.46 -8.84 -35.86
C ASP A 44 -2.83 -7.43 -35.90
N GLY A 45 -1.78 -7.24 -36.71
CA GLY A 45 -0.75 -6.20 -36.60
C GLY A 45 -1.18 -4.73 -36.58
N SER A 46 -2.46 -4.40 -36.80
CA SER A 46 -2.99 -3.03 -36.69
C SER A 46 -3.51 -2.67 -35.28
N GLU A 47 -3.84 -3.66 -34.44
CA GLU A 47 -4.32 -3.43 -33.07
C GLU A 47 -3.19 -3.24 -32.04
N GLN A 48 -1.94 -3.49 -32.44
CA GLN A 48 -0.76 -3.42 -31.58
C GLN A 48 -0.48 -2.03 -30.99
N GLU A 49 -0.82 -0.96 -31.72
CA GLU A 49 -0.55 0.41 -31.29
C GLU A 49 -1.54 0.88 -30.21
N LEU A 50 -2.81 0.52 -30.38
CA LEU A 50 -3.86 0.67 -29.37
C LEU A 50 -3.52 -0.10 -28.09
N TYR A 51 -3.02 -1.33 -28.23
CA TYR A 51 -2.58 -2.17 -27.12
C TYR A 51 -1.47 -1.50 -26.30
N ARG A 52 -0.40 -1.01 -26.95
CA ARG A 52 0.70 -0.33 -26.25
C ARG A 52 0.20 0.91 -25.49
N GLY A 53 -0.77 1.62 -26.05
CA GLY A 53 -1.39 2.77 -25.39
C GLY A 53 -2.19 2.39 -24.14
N VAL A 54 -3.01 1.34 -24.21
CA VAL A 54 -3.80 0.85 -23.06
C VAL A 54 -2.88 0.28 -21.98
N HIS A 55 -1.91 -0.55 -22.37
CA HIS A 55 -0.90 -1.11 -21.47
C HIS A 55 -0.14 0.00 -20.74
N GLY A 56 0.36 1.01 -21.45
CA GLY A 56 1.09 2.12 -20.84
C GLY A 56 0.26 2.92 -19.83
N LYS A 57 -1.02 3.21 -20.15
CA LYS A 57 -1.93 3.88 -19.22
C LYS A 57 -2.17 3.05 -17.96
N TRP A 58 -2.31 1.74 -18.11
CA TRP A 58 -2.53 0.83 -17.00
C TRP A 58 -1.30 0.69 -16.10
N SER A 59 -0.12 0.47 -16.68
CA SER A 59 1.14 0.45 -15.92
C SER A 59 1.33 1.76 -15.15
N ALA A 60 1.00 2.91 -15.74
CA ALA A 60 1.06 4.20 -15.06
C ALA A 60 0.06 4.32 -13.89
N ALA A 61 -1.16 3.80 -14.04
CA ALA A 61 -2.14 3.77 -12.96
C ALA A 61 -1.71 2.83 -11.82
N ALA A 62 -1.16 1.67 -12.16
CA ALA A 62 -0.61 0.70 -11.22
C ALA A 62 0.52 1.30 -10.36
N GLU A 63 1.48 1.97 -11.00
CA GLU A 63 2.58 2.63 -10.31
C GLU A 63 2.09 3.78 -9.42
N ASN A 64 1.07 4.53 -9.84
CA ASN A 64 0.44 5.54 -8.99
C ASN A 64 -0.20 4.94 -7.73
N ILE A 65 -0.93 3.83 -7.88
CA ILE A 65 -1.55 3.14 -6.74
C ILE A 65 -0.48 2.65 -5.77
N LYS A 66 0.59 2.02 -6.26
CA LYS A 66 1.74 1.63 -5.43
C LYS A 66 2.36 2.83 -4.71
N GLY A 67 2.51 3.96 -5.39
CA GLY A 67 3.04 5.19 -4.81
C GLY A 67 2.17 5.73 -3.67
N ILE A 68 0.84 5.74 -3.86
CA ILE A 68 -0.11 6.16 -2.82
C ILE A 68 -0.04 5.21 -1.62
N LEU A 69 -0.02 3.89 -1.85
CA LEU A 69 0.06 2.90 -0.78
C LEU A 69 1.37 3.04 0.01
N GLY A 70 2.49 3.29 -0.66
CA GLY A 70 3.77 3.57 -0.01
C GLY A 70 3.71 4.82 0.88
N GLN A 71 3.03 5.88 0.45
CA GLN A 71 2.84 7.09 1.26
C GLN A 71 1.96 6.83 2.49
N VAL A 72 0.87 6.07 2.34
CA VAL A 72 -0.01 5.70 3.45
C VAL A 72 0.75 4.88 4.49
N ARG A 73 1.55 3.91 4.05
CA ARG A 73 2.42 3.13 4.94
C ARG A 73 3.40 4.03 5.70
N ALA A 74 4.11 4.91 5.00
CA ALA A 74 5.07 5.82 5.63
C ALA A 74 4.41 6.68 6.72
N ALA A 75 3.20 7.21 6.44
CA ALA A 75 2.45 8.01 7.40
C ALA A 75 2.04 7.20 8.66
N LEU A 76 1.68 5.92 8.50
CA LEU A 76 1.35 5.04 9.62
C LEU A 76 2.58 4.66 10.45
N ASP A 77 3.71 4.37 9.79
CA ASP A 77 4.98 4.08 10.46
C ASP A 77 5.46 5.29 11.28
N GLU A 78 5.33 6.50 10.73
CA GLU A 78 5.63 7.76 11.43
C GLU A 78 4.69 7.97 12.64
N ASN A 79 3.39 7.74 12.47
CA ASN A 79 2.40 7.91 13.53
C ASN A 79 2.67 6.94 14.70
N THR A 80 2.93 5.66 14.39
CA THR A 80 3.24 4.62 15.38
C THR A 80 4.51 4.95 16.18
N GLN A 81 5.56 5.43 15.49
CA GLN A 81 6.79 5.88 16.14
C GLN A 81 6.53 7.07 17.09
N ALA A 82 5.78 8.08 16.64
CA ALA A 82 5.44 9.24 17.45
C ALA A 82 4.65 8.86 18.73
N VAL A 83 3.71 7.91 18.62
CA VAL A 83 2.95 7.38 19.76
C VAL A 83 3.88 6.65 20.75
N SER A 84 4.79 5.80 20.24
CA SER A 84 5.77 5.07 21.07
C SER A 84 6.74 5.99 21.81
N GLU A 85 7.26 7.02 21.13
CA GLU A 85 8.12 8.04 21.76
C GLU A 85 7.37 8.80 22.86
N THR A 86 6.14 9.23 22.56
CA THR A 86 5.29 9.95 23.51
C THR A 86 5.03 9.11 24.75
N ARG A 87 4.74 7.81 24.57
CA ARG A 87 4.60 6.86 25.68
C ARG A 87 5.87 6.74 26.52
N SER A 88 7.03 6.62 25.87
CA SER A 88 8.31 6.50 26.57
C SER A 88 8.61 7.73 27.43
N ARG A 89 8.33 8.93 26.90
CA ARG A 89 8.47 10.20 27.65
C ARG A 89 7.53 10.26 28.85
N VAL A 90 6.25 9.95 28.65
CA VAL A 90 5.24 9.97 29.72
C VAL A 90 5.58 8.95 30.80
N SER A 91 5.91 7.71 30.43
CA SER A 91 6.32 6.66 31.35
C SER A 91 7.57 7.05 32.16
N GLY A 92 8.58 7.62 31.50
CA GLY A 92 9.79 8.11 32.17
C GLY A 92 9.51 9.23 33.17
N SER A 93 8.57 10.13 32.84
CA SER A 93 8.17 11.22 33.75
C SER A 93 7.39 10.73 34.98
N LEU A 94 6.62 9.64 34.84
CA LEU A 94 5.84 9.04 35.94
C LEU A 94 6.70 8.17 36.86
N SER A 95 7.74 7.50 36.34
CA SER A 95 8.69 6.72 37.15
C SER A 95 9.75 7.58 37.86
N GLY A 96 9.91 8.84 37.45
CA GLY A 96 10.82 9.80 38.07
C GLY A 96 10.21 10.63 39.21
N GLN A 97 8.94 10.38 39.54
CA GLN A 97 8.19 11.02 40.62
C GLN A 97 7.87 10.00 41.71
#